data_AF-A0AAW5IGQ2-F1
#
_entry.id   AF-A0AAW5IGQ2-F1
#
_cell.length_a   1.000
_cell.length_b   1.000
_cell.length_c   1.000
_cell.angle_alpha   90.00
_cell.angle_beta   90.00
_cell.angle_gamma   90.00
#
_symmetry.space_group_name_H-M   'P 1'
#
loop_
_entity.id
_entity.type
_entity.pdbx_description
1 polymer ?
#
loop_
_entity_poly.entity_id
_entity_poly.type
_entity_poly.pdbx_seq_one_letter_code
_entity_poly.pdbx_strand_id
1 'polypeptide(L)' 'MQDYLHRCLNSLIVPEEQMQHLEVLVVNDGSKDSSSAIAHEYQDKYPDTFRVIDKEKGV' A
#
# COMPACT_ATOMS: atom_id res chain seq x y z
N MET A 1 -6.70 -5.61 -10.10
CA MET A 1 -5.49 -4.81 -9.77
C MET A 1 -4.49 -5.67 -8.98
N GLN A 2 -4.99 -6.54 -8.10
CA GLN A 2 -4.21 -7.42 -7.22
C GLN A 2 -2.95 -8.04 -7.85
N ASP A 3 -3.01 -8.53 -9.09
CA ASP A 3 -1.90 -9.27 -9.73
C ASP A 3 -0.64 -8.41 -9.97
N TYR A 4 -0.78 -7.09 -9.99
CA TYR A 4 0.34 -6.15 -10.20
C TYR A 4 0.72 -5.36 -8.95
N LEU A 5 -0.15 -5.35 -7.94
CA LEU A 5 0.00 -4.48 -6.78
C LEU A 5 1.25 -4.81 -5.97
N HIS A 6 1.54 -6.10 -5.75
CA HIS A 6 2.79 -6.52 -5.11
C HIS A 6 4.03 -6.03 -5.85
N ARG A 7 4.05 -6.17 -7.18
CA ARG A 7 5.18 -5.69 -7.99
C ARG A 7 5.38 -4.19 -7.85
N CYS A 8 4.29 -3.42 -7.85
CA CYS A 8 4.33 -1.97 -7.66
C CYS A 8 4.87 -1.60 -6.27
N LEU A 9 4.26 -2.10 -5.19
CA LEU A 9 4.66 -1.76 -3.83
C LEU A 9 6.07 -2.26 -3.50
N ASN A 10 6.46 -3.45 -3.99
CA ASN A 10 7.83 -3.95 -3.82
C ASN A 10 8.88 -3.05 -4.47
N SER A 11 8.54 -2.38 -5.58
CA SER A 11 9.49 -1.48 -6.26
C SER A 11 9.80 -0.21 -5.48
N LEU A 12 9.00 0.10 -4.45
CA LEU A 12 9.19 1.23 -3.54
C LEU A 12 9.98 0.85 -2.29
N ILE A 13 10.25 -0.44 -2.07
CA ILE A 13 11.09 -0.91 -0.96
C ILE A 13 12.55 -0.69 -1.34
N VAL A 14 13.14 0.31 -0.73
CA VAL A 14 14.54 0.73 -0.92
C VAL A 14 15.34 0.51 0.39
N PRO A 15 16.67 0.76 0.44
CA PRO A 15 17.42 0.62 1.69
C PRO A 15 16.81 1.43 2.84
N GLU A 16 16.92 0.90 4.07
CA GLU A 16 16.25 1.44 5.27
C GLU A 16 16.52 2.93 5.52
N GLU A 17 17.76 3.39 5.29
CA GLU A 17 18.14 4.80 5.42
C GLU A 17 17.37 5.71 4.45
N GLN A 18 16.89 5.21 3.32
CA GLN A 18 16.06 5.96 2.38
C GLN A 18 14.58 5.83 2.72
N MET A 19 14.16 4.68 3.26
CA MET A 19 12.77 4.41 3.66
C MET A 19 12.28 5.38 4.75
N GLN A 20 13.14 5.77 5.70
CA GLN A 20 12.80 6.78 6.74
C GLN A 20 12.44 8.17 6.18
N HIS A 21 12.74 8.43 4.90
CA HIS A 21 12.41 9.68 4.21
C HIS A 21 11.23 9.54 3.25
N LEU A 22 10.61 8.37 3.19
CA LEU A 22 9.54 8.04 2.26
C LEU A 22 8.22 7.79 3.01
N GLU A 23 7.14 8.43 2.56
CA GLU A 23 5.78 8.08 2.93
C GLU A 23 5.03 7.64 1.66
N VAL A 24 4.39 6.47 1.72
CA VAL A 24 3.60 5.89 0.63
C VAL A 24 2.16 5.78 1.10
N LEU A 25 1.30 6.62 0.51
CA LEU A 25 -0.14 6.58 0.76
C LEU A 25 -0.82 5.71 -0.29
N VAL A 26 -1.38 4.57 0.13
CA VAL A 26 -2.16 3.69 -0.73
C VAL A 26 -3.65 3.98 -0.51
N VAL A 27 -4.27 4.65 -1.48
CA VAL A 27 -5.70 4.96 -1.42
C VAL A 27 -6.49 3.85 -2.10
N ASN A 28 -7.25 3.08 -1.32
CA ASN A 28 -8.14 2.05 -1.82
C ASN A 28 -9.56 2.63 -2.04
N ASP A 29 -9.97 2.76 -3.30
CA ASP A 29 -11.29 3.27 -3.68
C ASP A 29 -12.36 2.17 -3.76
N GLY A 30 -12.44 1.35 -2.72
CA GLY A 30 -13.39 0.25 -2.60
C GLY A 30 -13.15 -0.90 -3.58
N SER A 31 -11.91 -1.40 -3.65
CA SER A 31 -11.57 -2.61 -4.40
C SER A 31 -12.45 -3.78 -3.98
N LYS A 32 -12.92 -4.58 -4.94
CA LYS A 32 -13.69 -5.82 -4.69
C LYS A 32 -12.82 -7.09 -4.78
N ASP A 33 -11.57 -6.94 -5.23
CA ASP A 33 -10.56 -8.00 -5.29
C ASP A 33 -9.66 -7.94 -4.04
N SER A 34 -8.59 -8.75 -4.01
CA SER A 34 -7.69 -8.80 -2.85
C SER A 34 -6.77 -7.59 -2.71
N SER A 35 -6.96 -6.52 -3.51
CA SER A 35 -6.07 -5.35 -3.47
C SER A 35 -6.01 -4.64 -2.13
N SER A 36 -7.13 -4.52 -1.40
CA SER A 36 -7.13 -3.95 -0.05
C SER A 36 -6.28 -4.78 0.91
N ALA A 37 -6.46 -6.11 0.92
CA ALA A 37 -5.69 -7.01 1.78
C ALA A 37 -4.19 -6.94 1.47
N ILE A 38 -3.83 -6.91 0.18
CA ILE A 38 -2.43 -6.74 -0.25
C ILE A 38 -1.89 -5.41 0.27
N ALA A 39 -2.60 -4.29 0.09
CA ALA A 39 -2.13 -2.98 0.56
C ALA A 39 -1.89 -2.95 2.08
N HIS A 40 -2.81 -3.53 2.86
CA HIS A 40 -2.68 -3.61 4.32
C HIS A 40 -1.50 -4.47 4.78
N GLU A 41 -1.16 -5.53 4.04
CA GLU A 41 0.05 -6.33 4.32
C GLU A 41 1.34 -5.47 4.28
N TYR A 42 1.43 -4.49 3.37
CA TYR A 42 2.58 -3.58 3.31
C TYR A 42 2.59 -2.55 4.43
N GLN A 43 1.42 -2.04 4.82
CA GLN A 43 1.29 -1.18 6.00
C GLN A 43 1.73 -1.92 7.27
N ASP A 44 1.32 -3.18 7.44
CA ASP A 44 1.70 -3.97 8.61
C ASP A 44 3.20 -4.29 8.64
N LYS A 45 3.80 -4.53 7.47
CA LYS A 45 5.25 -4.80 7.34
C LYS A 45 6.12 -3.57 7.47
N TYR A 46 5.63 -2.41 7.04
CA TYR A 46 6.39 -1.15 6.97
C TYR A 46 5.54 0.02 7.50
N PRO A 47 5.15 0.00 8.79
CA PRO A 47 4.13 0.92 9.33
C PRO A 47 4.55 2.39 9.35
N ASP A 48 5.86 2.66 9.35
CA ASP A 48 6.40 4.02 9.31
C ASP A 48 6.49 4.59 7.88
N THR A 49 6.31 3.75 6.84
CA THR A 49 6.43 4.16 5.43
C THR A 49 5.09 4.03 4.70
N PHE A 50 4.39 2.91 4.84
CA PHE A 50 3.15 2.66 4.10
C PHE A 50 1.93 2.94 4.96
N ARG A 51 0.97 3.70 4.42
CA ARG A 51 -0.33 3.93 5.05
C ARG A 51 -1.45 3.71 4.05
N VAL A 52 -2.45 2.94 4.43
CA VAL A 52 -3.62 2.62 3.61
C VAL A 52 -4.78 3.49 4.04
N ILE A 53 -5.46 4.08 3.06
CA ILE A 53 -6.68 4.84 3.26
C ILE A 53 -7.78 4.13 2.47
N ASP A 54 -8.66 3.44 3.19
CA ASP A 54 -9.87 2.87 2.60
C ASP A 54 -10.94 3.94 2.49
N LYS A 55 -11.41 4.18 1.26
CA LYS A 55 -12.56 5.02 1.00
C LYS A 55 -13.77 4.13 0.78
N GLU A 56 -14.86 4.46 1.46
CA GLU A 56 -16.16 3.91 1.10
C GLU A 56 -16.51 4.35 -0.32
N LYS A 57 -17.02 3.43 -1.14
CA LYS A 57 -17.54 3.81 -2.44
C LYS A 57 -18.64 4.85 -2.24
N GLY A 58 -18.45 6.01 -2.87
CA GLY A 58 -19.53 6.99 -3.01
C GLY A 58 -20.75 6.29 -3.60
N VAL A 59 -21.91 6.56 -2.99
CA VAL A 59 -23.23 6.10 -3.43
C VAL A 59 -23.51 6.57 -4.85
#